data_AF-A0A9D1XDI3-F1
#
_entry.id   AF-A0A9D1XDI3-F1
#
_cell.length_a   1.000
_cell.length_b   1.000
_cell.length_c   1.000
_cell.angle_alpha   90.00
_cell.angle_beta   90.00
_cell.angle_gamma   90.00
#
_symmetry.space_group_name_H-M   'P 1'
#
loop_
_entity.id
_entity.type
_entity.pdbx_description
1 polymer ?
#
loop_
_entity_poly.entity_id
_entity_poly.type
_entity_poly.pdbx_seq_one_letter_code
_entity_poly.pdbx_strand_id
1 'polypeptide(L)'
;MFAVLELKKLPPEAQSEKGILRWMRFLHGKNRKEFEYMAEKDEYIREAYDTLVQMSADEKKQMEYKAREKALRDYQSQMQSAETAGFRKGLKRAKRVFQLNAQGKTPAEIADICQLTEQDVRDILE
;
A
#
# COMPACT_ATOMS: atom_id res chain seq x y z
N MET A 1 -0.08 -39.97 14.30
CA MET A 1 -1.15 -39.88 15.32
C MET A 1 -0.82 -38.68 16.19
N PHE A 2 -1.59 -37.59 16.09
CA PHE A 2 -1.37 -36.41 16.94
C PHE A 2 -2.07 -36.64 18.28
N ALA A 3 -1.34 -36.51 19.39
CA ALA A 3 -1.94 -36.55 20.72
C ALA A 3 -2.54 -35.17 21.02
N VAL A 4 -3.87 -35.10 21.13
CA VAL A 4 -4.58 -33.93 21.66
C VAL A 4 -4.68 -34.13 23.17
N LEU A 5 -4.00 -33.26 23.94
CA LEU A 5 -4.12 -33.21 25.39
C LEU A 5 -5.38 -32.42 25.75
N GLU A 6 -6.43 -33.10 26.22
CA GLU A 6 -7.60 -32.43 26.78
C GLU A 6 -7.31 -31.94 28.20
N LEU A 7 -7.19 -30.63 28.36
CA LEU A 7 -7.08 -29.99 29.68
C LEU A 7 -8.44 -29.98 30.38
N LYS A 8 -8.47 -30.36 31.66
CA LYS A 8 -9.68 -30.26 32.49
C LYS A 8 -10.10 -28.80 32.65
N LYS A 9 -11.41 -28.54 32.61
CA LYS A 9 -11.99 -27.22 32.87
C LYS A 9 -11.57 -26.71 34.25
N LEU A 10 -11.35 -25.40 34.35
CA LEU A 10 -10.97 -24.74 35.60
C LEU A 10 -12.05 -24.98 36.67
N PRO A 11 -11.65 -25.26 37.93
CA PRO A 11 -12.58 -25.42 39.02
C PRO A 11 -13.34 -24.11 39.30
N PRO A 12 -14.59 -24.15 39.78
CA PRO A 12 -15.45 -22.97 39.94
C PRO A 12 -14.82 -21.84 40.76
N GLU A 13 -14.01 -22.19 41.77
CA GLU A 13 -13.28 -21.26 42.63
C GLU A 13 -12.19 -20.50 41.87
N ALA A 14 -11.60 -21.14 40.86
CA ALA A 14 -10.63 -20.52 39.99
C ALA A 14 -11.30 -19.60 38.96
N GLN A 15 -12.57 -19.78 38.59
CA GLN A 15 -13.29 -18.95 37.60
C GLN A 15 -13.61 -17.51 38.06
N SER A 16 -12.89 -17.00 39.06
CA SER A 16 -13.06 -15.62 39.53
C SER A 16 -12.61 -14.62 38.45
N GLU A 17 -13.33 -13.50 38.29
CA GLU A 17 -12.89 -12.37 37.45
C GLU A 17 -11.72 -11.59 38.11
N LYS A 18 -10.77 -12.24 38.79
CA LYS A 18 -9.67 -11.60 39.52
C LYS A 18 -8.31 -12.15 39.09
N GLY A 19 -7.26 -11.35 39.25
CA GLY A 19 -5.88 -11.77 38.97
C GLY A 19 -5.66 -12.22 37.52
N ILE A 20 -4.97 -13.36 37.33
CA ILE A 20 -4.50 -13.84 36.02
C ILE A 20 -5.64 -14.05 35.02
N LEU A 21 -6.83 -14.47 35.44
CA LEU A 21 -7.95 -14.67 34.52
C LEU A 21 -8.50 -13.37 33.94
N ARG A 22 -8.47 -12.29 34.73
CA ARG A 22 -8.82 -10.94 34.25
C ARG A 22 -7.84 -10.49 33.18
N TRP A 23 -6.54 -10.73 33.40
CA TRP A 23 -5.50 -10.46 32.40
C TRP A 23 -5.62 -11.34 31.15
N MET A 24 -5.89 -12.64 31.29
CA MET A 24 -6.12 -13.51 30.13
C MET A 24 -7.36 -13.07 29.33
N ARG A 25 -8.41 -12.58 30.00
CA ARG A 25 -9.58 -12.03 29.32
C ARG A 25 -9.28 -10.70 28.63
N PHE A 26 -8.51 -9.83 29.26
CA PHE A 26 -8.03 -8.59 28.65
C PHE A 26 -7.22 -8.88 27.38
N LEU A 27 -6.21 -9.76 27.44
CA LEU A 27 -5.38 -10.10 26.28
C LEU A 27 -6.15 -10.80 25.15
N HIS A 28 -7.24 -11.51 25.46
CA HIS A 28 -8.14 -12.11 24.45
C HIS A 28 -9.31 -11.21 24.06
N GLY A 29 -9.44 -10.01 24.66
CA GLY A 29 -10.52 -9.07 24.40
C GLY A 29 -10.51 -8.62 22.95
N LYS A 30 -11.68 -8.57 22.32
CA LYS A 30 -11.83 -8.19 20.90
C LYS A 30 -12.62 -6.92 20.69
N ASN A 31 -13.26 -6.40 21.74
CA ASN A 31 -14.18 -5.28 21.63
C ASN A 31 -13.86 -4.19 22.64
N ARG A 32 -14.07 -2.95 22.21
CA ARG A 32 -13.75 -1.74 22.99
C ARG A 32 -14.53 -1.66 24.31
N LYS A 33 -15.80 -2.05 24.28
CA LYS A 33 -16.68 -1.99 25.45
C LYS A 33 -16.23 -2.91 26.60
N GLU A 34 -15.72 -4.10 26.27
CA GLU A 34 -15.16 -5.02 27.27
C GLU A 34 -13.87 -4.46 27.86
N PHE A 35 -13.01 -3.85 27.03
CA PHE A 35 -11.81 -3.19 27.54
C PHE A 35 -12.12 -2.06 28.50
N GLU A 36 -13.05 -1.18 28.15
CA GLU A 36 -13.53 -0.07 28.99
C GLU A 36 -14.10 -0.61 30.31
N TYR A 37 -14.96 -1.62 30.26
CA TYR A 37 -15.53 -2.27 31.46
C TYR A 37 -14.47 -2.92 32.36
N MET A 38 -13.44 -3.54 31.78
CA MET A 38 -12.35 -4.15 32.57
C MET A 38 -11.41 -3.09 33.16
N ALA A 39 -11.13 -2.01 32.44
CA ALA A 39 -10.36 -0.85 32.89
C ALA A 39 -11.08 -0.05 34.01
N GLU A 40 -12.41 -0.06 34.03
CA GLU A 40 -13.18 0.52 35.12
C GLU A 40 -12.97 -0.22 36.45
N LYS A 41 -12.77 -1.54 36.40
CA LYS A 41 -12.73 -2.43 37.57
C LYS A 41 -11.33 -2.73 38.11
N ASP A 42 -10.29 -2.30 37.42
CA ASP A 42 -8.90 -2.60 37.77
C ASP A 42 -7.97 -1.49 37.27
N GLU A 43 -7.22 -0.89 38.20
CA GLU A 43 -6.29 0.20 37.89
C GLU A 43 -5.17 -0.24 36.95
N TYR A 44 -4.65 -1.47 37.10
CA TYR A 44 -3.58 -1.96 36.25
C TYR A 44 -4.07 -2.32 34.84
N ILE A 45 -5.32 -2.82 34.73
CA ILE A 45 -5.93 -3.04 33.40
C ILE A 45 -6.20 -1.71 32.72
N ARG A 46 -6.56 -0.67 33.47
CA ARG A 46 -6.72 0.68 32.92
C ARG A 46 -5.43 1.21 32.32
N GLU A 47 -4.34 1.15 33.08
CA GLU A 47 -3.03 1.58 32.58
C GLU A 47 -2.59 0.79 31.33
N ALA A 48 -2.82 -0.54 31.34
CA ALA A 48 -2.55 -1.37 30.18
C ALA A 48 -3.42 -1.01 28.96
N TYR A 49 -4.69 -0.67 29.19
CA TYR A 49 -5.62 -0.23 28.14
C TYR A 49 -5.22 1.13 27.55
N ASP A 50 -4.90 2.11 28.39
CA ASP A 50 -4.48 3.44 27.95
C ASP A 50 -3.18 3.36 27.14
N THR A 51 -2.22 2.54 27.59
CA THR A 51 -0.99 2.25 26.84
C THR A 51 -1.29 1.63 25.48
N LEU A 52 -2.19 0.65 25.42
CA LEU A 52 -2.61 0.01 24.17
C LEU A 52 -3.25 1.03 23.20
N VAL A 53 -4.08 1.94 23.71
CA VAL A 53 -4.72 2.99 22.90
C VAL A 53 -3.67 3.96 22.34
N GLN A 54 -2.72 4.38 23.17
CA GLN A 54 -1.62 5.25 22.73
C GLN A 54 -0.77 4.58 21.64
N MET A 55 -0.35 3.34 21.85
CA MET A 55 0.43 2.58 20.86
C MET A 55 -0.35 2.39 19.56
N SER A 56 -1.65 2.07 19.66
CA SER A 56 -2.51 1.92 18.47
C SER A 56 -2.64 3.22 17.68
N ALA A 57 -2.69 4.37 18.36
CA ALA A 57 -2.72 5.67 17.72
C ALA A 57 -1.40 5.96 16.97
N ASP A 58 -0.27 5.60 17.56
CA ASP A 58 1.05 5.76 16.95
C ASP A 58 1.24 4.83 15.74
N GLU A 59 0.85 3.56 15.85
CA GLU A 59 0.88 2.61 14.73
C GLU A 59 -0.02 3.08 13.58
N LYS A 60 -1.22 3.59 13.88
CA LYS A 60 -2.13 4.13 12.86
C LYS A 60 -1.50 5.31 12.12
N LYS A 61 -0.90 6.27 12.84
CA LYS A 61 -0.18 7.40 12.22
C LYS A 61 0.99 6.91 11.38
N GLN A 62 1.74 5.92 11.86
CA GLN A 62 2.84 5.34 11.12
C GLN A 62 2.36 4.66 9.83
N MET A 63 1.24 3.93 9.89
CA MET A 63 0.61 3.32 8.71
C MET A 63 0.15 4.38 7.71
N GLU A 64 -0.52 5.44 8.18
CA GLU A 64 -0.94 6.57 7.32
C GLU A 64 0.26 7.24 6.66
N TYR A 65 1.34 7.48 7.40
CA TYR A 65 2.58 8.04 6.87
C TYR A 65 3.19 7.13 5.81
N LYS A 66 3.36 5.83 6.08
CA LYS A 66 3.90 4.85 5.13
C LYS A 66 3.03 4.75 3.88
N ALA A 67 1.70 4.80 4.01
CA ALA A 67 0.79 4.77 2.88
C ALA A 67 0.94 6.02 1.99
N ARG A 68 1.08 7.21 2.60
CA ARG A 68 1.36 8.45 1.87
C ARG A 68 2.70 8.40 1.15
N GLU A 69 3.76 7.98 1.85
CA GLU A 69 5.09 7.84 1.26
C GLU A 69 5.09 6.84 0.10
N LYS A 70 4.38 5.71 0.24
CA LYS A 70 4.19 4.74 -0.83
C LYS A 70 3.46 5.35 -2.02
N ALA A 71 2.38 6.09 -1.81
CA ALA A 71 1.64 6.73 -2.89
C ALA A 71 2.50 7.75 -3.67
N LEU A 72 3.33 8.53 -2.97
CA LEU A 72 4.28 9.44 -3.61
C LEU A 72 5.32 8.69 -4.45
N ARG A 73 5.89 7.61 -3.92
CA ARG A 73 6.85 6.77 -4.65
C ARG A 73 6.22 6.08 -5.87
N ASP A 74 5.01 5.56 -5.72
CA ASP A 74 4.27 4.93 -6.81
C ASP A 74 4.01 5.94 -7.93
N TYR A 75 3.58 7.16 -7.58
CA TYR A 75 3.39 8.24 -8.55
C TYR A 75 4.69 8.61 -9.27
N GLN A 76 5.79 8.80 -8.54
CA GLN A 76 7.09 9.11 -9.12
C GLN A 76 7.57 8.01 -10.08
N SER A 77 7.44 6.75 -9.68
CA SER A 77 7.77 5.60 -10.52
C SER A 77 6.93 5.54 -11.78
N GLN A 78 5.61 5.76 -11.66
CA GLN A 78 4.70 5.80 -12.80
C GLN A 78 5.07 6.93 -13.77
N MET A 79 5.36 8.13 -13.26
CA MET A 79 5.76 9.27 -14.08
C MET A 79 7.07 9.01 -14.82
N GLN A 80 8.11 8.53 -14.12
CA GLN A 80 9.40 8.19 -14.74
C GLN A 80 9.26 7.10 -15.82
N SER A 81 8.44 6.09 -15.55
CA SER A 81 8.15 5.02 -16.50
C SER A 81 7.41 5.55 -17.74
N ALA A 82 6.40 6.40 -17.55
CA ALA A 82 5.66 7.03 -18.63
C ALA A 82 6.55 7.93 -19.50
N GLU A 83 7.39 8.75 -18.88
CA GLU A 83 8.37 9.59 -19.56
C GLU A 83 9.36 8.76 -20.38
N THR A 84 9.95 7.73 -19.77
CA THR A 84 10.89 6.83 -20.44
C THR A 84 10.22 6.10 -21.61
N ALA A 85 8.99 5.61 -21.42
CA ALA A 85 8.23 4.95 -22.47
C ALA A 85 7.88 5.92 -23.61
N GLY A 86 7.49 7.16 -23.29
CA GLY A 86 7.24 8.24 -24.24
C GLY A 86 8.47 8.55 -25.07
N PHE A 87 9.61 8.80 -24.41
CA PHE A 87 10.89 9.06 -25.06
C PHE A 87 11.31 7.92 -26.00
N ARG A 88 11.23 6.66 -25.54
CA ARG A 88 11.54 5.49 -26.39
C ARG A 88 10.62 5.37 -27.60
N LYS A 89 9.32 5.66 -27.44
CA LYS A 89 8.36 5.69 -28.55
C LYS A 89 8.70 6.81 -29.54
N GLY A 90 9.02 8.00 -29.04
CA GLY A 90 9.47 9.15 -29.84
C GLY A 90 10.72 8.82 -30.66
N LEU A 91 11.75 8.26 -30.03
CA LEU A 91 12.98 7.86 -30.71
C LEU A 91 12.74 6.82 -31.81
N LYS A 92 11.87 5.83 -31.57
CA LYS A 92 11.48 4.84 -32.59
C LYS A 92 10.75 5.49 -33.76
N ARG A 93 9.85 6.42 -33.49
CA ARG A 93 9.12 7.18 -34.53
C ARG A 93 10.09 8.02 -35.36
N ALA A 94 10.96 8.80 -34.73
CA ALA A 94 11.96 9.61 -35.41
C ALA A 94 12.87 8.74 -36.31
N LYS A 95 13.41 7.63 -35.80
CA LYS A 95 14.20 6.69 -36.61
C LYS A 95 13.45 6.19 -37.84
N ARG A 96 12.15 5.87 -37.70
CA ARG A 96 11.31 5.43 -38.81
C ARG A 96 11.08 6.55 -39.83
N VAL A 97 10.83 7.78 -39.37
CA VAL A 97 10.69 8.96 -40.23
C VAL A 97 11.96 9.18 -41.05
N PHE A 98 13.13 9.21 -40.42
CA PHE A 98 14.41 9.34 -41.12
C PHE A 98 14.65 8.22 -42.13
N GLN A 99 14.31 6.97 -41.79
CA GLN A 99 14.45 5.84 -42.69
C GLN A 99 13.55 5.96 -43.93
N LEU A 100 12.29 6.38 -43.77
CA LEU A 100 11.35 6.57 -44.89
C LEU A 100 11.74 7.77 -45.75
N ASN A 101 12.24 8.84 -45.13
CA ASN A 101 12.76 10.01 -45.85
C ASN A 101 13.99 9.63 -46.70
N ALA A 102 14.90 8.82 -46.16
CA ALA A 102 16.05 8.30 -46.90
C ALA A 102 15.66 7.37 -48.07
N GLN A 103 14.47 6.76 -48.02
CA GLN A 103 13.88 5.99 -49.13
C GLN A 103 13.23 6.88 -50.20
N GLY A 104 13.27 8.21 -50.04
CA GLY A 104 12.72 9.18 -50.98
C GLY A 104 11.21 9.42 -50.87
N LYS A 105 10.57 8.96 -49.78
CA LYS A 105 9.15 9.23 -49.54
C LYS A 105 8.92 10.70 -49.19
N THR A 106 7.80 11.24 -49.65
CA THR A 106 7.40 12.62 -49.34
C THR A 106 6.92 12.75 -47.89
N PRO A 107 6.99 13.95 -47.28
CA PRO A 107 6.49 14.19 -45.93
C PRO A 107 5.00 13.78 -45.74
N ALA A 108 4.16 13.97 -46.76
CA ALA A 108 2.75 13.57 -46.75
C ALA A 108 2.57 12.04 -46.65
N GLU A 109 3.35 11.27 -47.42
CA GLU A 109 3.29 9.80 -47.36
C GLU A 109 3.84 9.27 -46.03
N ILE A 110 4.89 9.91 -45.48
CA ILE A 110 5.46 9.52 -44.18
C ILE A 110 4.46 9.79 -43.06
N ALA A 111 3.75 10.92 -43.11
CA ALA A 111 2.71 11.29 -42.16
C ALA A 111 1.62 10.21 -42.09
N ASP A 112 1.15 9.75 -43.26
CA ASP A 112 0.15 8.67 -43.36
C ASP A 112 0.69 7.33 -42.81
N ILE A 113 1.91 6.92 -43.21
CA ILE A 113 2.52 5.65 -42.77
C ILE A 113 2.82 5.62 -41.26
N CYS A 114 3.25 6.75 -40.70
CA CYS A 114 3.64 6.86 -39.29
C CYS A 114 2.50 7.33 -38.39
N GLN A 115 1.33 7.65 -38.95
CA GLN A 115 0.18 8.24 -38.24
C GLN A 115 0.59 9.50 -37.47
N LEU A 116 1.28 10.40 -38.17
CA LEU A 116 1.73 11.70 -37.68
C LEU A 116 1.09 12.80 -38.54
N THR A 117 1.13 14.04 -38.08
CA THR A 117 0.81 15.16 -38.98
C THR A 117 1.98 15.44 -39.91
N GLU A 118 1.71 16.04 -41.08
CA GLU A 118 2.80 16.51 -41.96
C GLU A 118 3.73 17.49 -41.26
N GLN A 119 3.19 18.31 -40.33
CA GLN A 119 3.99 19.24 -39.55
C GLN A 119 4.93 18.48 -38.60
N ASP A 120 4.46 17.49 -37.86
CA ASP A 120 5.32 16.68 -36.98
C ASP A 120 6.45 15.99 -37.77
N VAL A 121 6.17 15.55 -38.99
CA VAL A 121 7.18 14.93 -39.86
C VAL A 121 8.23 15.96 -40.29
N ARG A 122 7.82 17.18 -40.62
CA ARG A 122 8.75 18.27 -40.94
C ARG A 122 9.60 18.63 -39.72
N ASP A 123 8.98 18.81 -38.55
CA ASP A 123 9.68 19.15 -37.29
C ASP A 123 10.70 18.06 -36.88
N ILE A 124 10.46 16.79 -37.23
CA ILE A 124 11.41 15.69 -36.99
C ILE A 124 12.58 15.71 -37.97
N LEU A 125 12.37 16.21 -39.19
CA LEU A 125 13.36 16.21 -40.28
C LEU A 125 14.18 17.50 -40.36
N GLU A 126 13.76 18.57 -39.68
CA GLU A 126 14.56 19.79 -39.43
C GLU A 126 15.78 19.52 -38.54
#